data_AF-A0A8H8SFA3-F1
#
_entry.id   AF-A0A8H8SFA3-F1
#
_cell.length_a   1.000
_cell.length_b   1.000
_cell.length_c   1.000
_cell.angle_alpha   90.00
_cell.angle_beta   90.00
_cell.angle_gamma   90.00
#
_symmetry.space_group_name_H-M   'P 1'
#
loop_
_entity.id
_entity.type
_entity.pdbx_description
1 polymer ?
#
loop_
_entity_poly.entity_id
_entity_poly.type
_entity_poly.pdbx_seq_one_letter_code
_entity_poly.pdbx_strand_id
1 'polypeptide(L)'
;MLRSVLVRRAAPRVVLARTYATPVEFKQPKEDPQLGDYPNLPPISAQRRPAKGWWNVQERRNFGEPLPEQAEVLSLWSPDVFNISRESALKQFGIAVLVFFGFTMAVRASVPERPAVPRNYPYDGLVKELGGLQENKAAVYEPEEE
;
A
#
# COMPACT_ATOMS: atom_id res chain seq x y z
N MET A 1 50.02 29.82 -8.02
CA MET A 1 48.92 29.76 -7.04
C MET A 1 47.63 30.17 -7.72
N LEU A 2 46.69 29.27 -7.98
CA LEU A 2 45.31 29.58 -8.37
C LEU A 2 44.43 28.41 -7.91
N ARG A 3 43.64 28.63 -6.85
CA ARG A 3 42.62 27.68 -6.37
C ARG A 3 41.29 28.05 -7.02
N SER A 4 40.78 27.19 -7.89
CA SER A 4 39.41 27.30 -8.39
C SER A 4 38.43 26.78 -7.33
N VAL A 5 37.51 27.65 -6.90
CA VAL A 5 36.40 27.27 -6.00
C VAL A 5 35.18 26.97 -6.87
N LEU A 6 34.79 25.71 -6.95
CA LEU A 6 33.53 25.29 -7.56
C LEU A 6 32.38 25.50 -6.57
N VAL A 7 31.57 26.53 -6.80
CA VAL A 7 30.31 26.73 -6.09
C VAL A 7 29.25 25.83 -6.74
N ARG A 8 28.92 24.71 -6.08
CA ARG A 8 27.74 23.91 -6.43
C ARG A 8 26.49 24.67 -6.01
N ARG A 9 25.80 25.33 -6.95
CA ARG A 9 24.44 25.81 -6.72
C ARG A 9 23.50 24.60 -6.67
N ALA A 10 23.01 24.27 -5.48
CA ALA A 10 21.88 23.35 -5.35
C ALA A 10 20.62 24.04 -5.88
N ALA A 11 20.07 23.54 -6.98
CA ALA A 11 18.75 23.97 -7.44
C ALA A 11 17.68 23.48 -6.43
N PRO A 12 16.70 24.32 -6.06
CA PRO A 12 15.61 23.86 -5.21
C PRO A 12 14.82 22.79 -5.97
N ARG A 13 14.78 21.56 -5.43
CA ARG A 13 13.81 20.56 -5.86
C ARG A 13 12.43 21.08 -5.49
N VAL A 14 11.72 21.65 -6.46
CA VAL A 14 10.28 21.91 -6.34
C VAL A 14 9.60 20.56 -6.35
N VAL A 15 9.43 19.98 -5.16
CA VAL A 15 8.55 18.84 -4.98
C VAL A 15 7.13 19.40 -5.06
N LEU A 16 6.46 19.16 -6.19
CA LEU A 16 5.01 19.31 -6.32
C LEU A 16 4.35 18.28 -5.39
N ALA A 17 4.34 18.55 -4.09
CA ALA A 17 3.62 17.78 -3.12
C ALA A 17 2.14 18.06 -3.35
N ARG A 18 1.41 17.08 -3.87
CA ARG A 18 -0.06 17.09 -3.89
C ARG A 18 -0.55 17.20 -2.45
N THR A 19 -0.93 18.40 -2.03
CA THR A 19 -1.39 18.71 -0.66
C THR A 19 -2.68 17.99 -0.29
N TYR A 20 -3.45 17.52 -1.27
CA TYR A 20 -4.67 16.75 -1.01
C TYR A 20 -4.39 15.33 -0.50
N ALA A 21 -3.16 14.81 -0.69
CA ALA A 21 -2.78 13.44 -0.34
C ALA A 21 -1.87 13.38 0.90
N THR A 22 -1.63 14.50 1.59
CA THR A 22 -0.96 14.47 2.88
C THR A 22 -1.96 13.95 3.92
N PRO A 23 -1.56 13.01 4.79
CA PRO A 23 -2.44 12.57 5.87
C PRO A 23 -2.65 13.75 6.82
N VAL A 24 -3.76 14.47 6.64
CA VAL A 24 -4.17 15.49 7.61
C VAL A 24 -4.65 14.73 8.84
N GLU A 25 -3.99 14.96 9.96
CA GLU A 25 -4.51 14.53 11.25
C GLU A 25 -5.84 15.26 11.46
N PHE A 26 -6.96 14.51 11.43
CA PHE A 26 -8.27 15.10 11.62
C PHE A 26 -8.35 15.60 13.06
N LYS A 27 -8.21 16.92 13.20
CA LYS A 27 -8.44 17.63 14.46
C LYS A 27 -9.78 18.31 14.34
N GLN A 28 -10.77 17.79 15.05
CA GLN A 28 -12.09 18.41 15.10
C GLN A 28 -11.92 19.87 15.56
N PRO A 29 -12.41 20.85 14.79
CA PRO A 29 -12.34 22.24 15.19
C PRO A 29 -13.14 22.44 16.49
N LYS A 30 -12.66 23.34 17.34
CA LYS A 30 -13.31 23.64 18.63
C LYS A 30 -14.74 24.16 18.41
N GLU A 31 -14.93 24.93 17.36
CA GLU A 31 -16.22 25.45 16.90
C GLU A 31 -16.30 25.15 15.40
N ASP A 32 -17.27 24.33 15.01
CA ASP A 32 -17.57 24.04 13.62
C ASP A 32 -18.73 24.96 13.17
N PRO A 33 -18.49 25.91 12.25
CA PRO A 33 -19.53 26.80 11.75
C PRO A 33 -20.71 26.06 11.09
N GLN A 34 -20.51 24.83 10.60
CA GLN A 34 -21.56 24.03 9.94
C GLN A 34 -22.47 23.31 10.94
N LEU A 35 -22.03 23.18 12.20
CA LEU A 35 -22.74 22.42 13.23
C LEU A 35 -23.93 23.19 13.84
N GLY A 36 -23.92 24.52 13.76
CA GLY A 36 -24.96 25.37 14.33
C GLY A 36 -25.12 25.17 15.83
N ASP A 37 -26.34 24.88 16.28
CA ASP A 37 -26.68 24.65 17.70
C ASP A 37 -26.50 23.17 18.14
N TYR A 38 -26.05 22.29 17.25
CA TYR A 38 -25.87 20.89 17.59
C TYR A 38 -24.65 20.69 18.52
N PRO A 39 -24.70 19.81 19.53
CA PRO A 39 -23.58 19.64 20.45
C PRO A 39 -22.32 19.11 19.76
N ASN A 40 -21.20 19.79 19.98
CA ASN A 40 -19.88 19.37 19.49
C ASN A 40 -19.33 18.22 20.35
N LEU A 41 -19.63 16.99 19.95
CA LEU A 41 -19.23 15.75 20.63
C LEU A 41 -17.81 15.32 20.20
N PRO A 42 -17.04 14.69 21.10
CA PRO A 42 -15.71 14.18 20.76
C PRO A 42 -15.81 13.05 19.72
N PRO A 43 -14.88 12.95 18.76
CA PRO A 43 -15.00 12.07 17.61
C PRO A 43 -14.44 10.69 17.96
N ILE A 44 -15.09 10.02 18.91
CA ILE A 44 -14.66 8.72 19.44
C ILE A 44 -15.55 7.63 18.85
N SER A 45 -14.95 6.67 18.14
CA SER A 45 -15.69 5.54 17.58
C SER A 45 -16.36 4.71 18.66
N ALA A 46 -17.60 4.29 18.39
CA ALA A 46 -18.37 3.37 19.21
C ALA A 46 -17.63 2.03 19.44
N GLN A 47 -16.73 1.64 18.54
CA GLN A 47 -15.91 0.43 18.69
C GLN A 47 -14.99 0.46 19.92
N ARG A 48 -14.64 1.65 20.43
CA ARG A 48 -13.85 1.78 21.67
C ARG A 48 -14.66 1.56 22.95
N ARG A 49 -15.99 1.54 22.86
CA ARG A 49 -16.88 1.31 24.01
C ARG A 49 -16.89 -0.17 24.40
N PRO A 50 -17.16 -0.53 25.66
CA PRO A 50 -17.35 -1.93 26.06
C PRO A 50 -18.50 -2.59 25.28
N ALA A 51 -18.43 -3.91 25.10
CA ALA A 51 -19.41 -4.65 24.29
C ALA A 51 -20.81 -4.77 24.91
N LYS A 52 -20.97 -4.56 26.22
CA LYS A 52 -22.22 -4.75 26.96
C LYS A 52 -22.56 -3.51 27.80
N GLY A 53 -23.81 -3.41 28.25
CA GLY A 53 -24.29 -2.32 29.12
C GLY A 53 -25.01 -1.18 28.39
N TRP A 54 -25.49 -1.43 27.17
CA TRP A 54 -26.14 -0.43 26.32
C TRP A 54 -27.59 -0.81 26.06
N TRP A 55 -28.45 0.19 25.91
CA TRP A 55 -29.83 -0.04 25.47
C TRP A 55 -29.86 -0.63 24.04
N ASN A 56 -29.15 -0.02 23.11
CA ASN A 56 -28.83 -0.63 21.82
C ASN A 56 -27.47 -1.31 21.92
N VAL A 57 -27.49 -2.64 22.11
CA VAL A 57 -26.28 -3.46 22.25
C VAL A 57 -25.47 -3.49 20.94
N GLN A 58 -26.13 -3.48 19.79
CA GLN A 58 -25.46 -3.58 18.49
C GLN A 58 -24.66 -2.31 18.18
N GLU A 59 -25.18 -1.14 18.48
CA GLU A 59 -24.49 0.13 18.22
C GLU A 59 -23.69 0.66 19.42
N ARG A 60 -23.76 -0.03 20.57
CA ARG A 60 -23.15 0.40 21.84
C ARG A 60 -23.59 1.82 22.25
N ARG A 61 -24.91 2.07 22.20
CA ARG A 61 -25.53 3.39 22.46
C ARG A 61 -26.72 3.29 23.41
N ASN A 62 -26.91 4.32 24.23
CA ASN A 62 -28.08 4.43 25.12
C ASN A 62 -29.22 5.22 24.47
N PHE A 63 -30.46 4.99 24.94
CA PHE A 63 -31.62 5.74 24.47
C PHE A 63 -31.51 7.22 24.90
N GLY A 64 -31.76 8.15 23.97
CA GLY A 64 -31.66 9.59 24.23
C GLY A 64 -30.24 10.17 24.29
N GLU A 65 -29.21 9.36 24.05
CA GLU A 65 -27.84 9.83 23.94
C GLU A 65 -27.66 10.68 22.66
N PRO A 66 -27.04 11.87 22.73
CA PRO A 66 -26.82 12.70 21.55
C PRO A 66 -25.83 12.02 20.58
N LEU A 67 -26.10 12.14 19.29
CA LEU A 67 -25.37 11.43 18.25
C LEU A 67 -24.22 12.31 17.72
N PRO A 68 -22.97 11.86 17.64
CA PRO A 68 -21.93 12.66 17.00
C PRO A 68 -22.30 13.01 15.55
N GLU A 69 -21.96 14.21 15.08
CA GLU A 69 -22.23 14.64 13.70
C GLU A 69 -21.69 13.62 12.66
N GLN A 70 -20.49 13.10 12.91
CA GLN A 70 -19.83 12.10 12.06
C GLN A 70 -20.17 10.66 12.46
N ALA A 71 -21.39 10.41 12.93
CA ALA A 71 -21.78 9.10 13.43
C ALA A 71 -21.58 7.98 12.40
N GLU A 72 -21.73 8.25 11.10
CA GLU A 72 -21.51 7.26 10.04
C GLU A 72 -20.06 6.74 10.00
N VAL A 73 -19.07 7.58 10.34
CA VAL A 73 -17.64 7.22 10.37
C VAL A 73 -17.23 6.69 11.74
N LEU A 74 -17.95 7.08 12.79
CA LEU A 74 -17.69 6.68 14.17
C LEU A 74 -18.56 5.49 14.64
N SER A 75 -19.41 4.95 13.77
CA SER A 75 -20.30 3.85 14.07
C SER A 75 -19.54 2.53 14.27
N LEU A 76 -20.26 1.51 14.75
CA LEU A 76 -19.72 0.15 14.78
C LEU A 76 -19.56 -0.46 13.38
N TRP A 77 -20.30 0.05 12.39
CA TRP A 77 -20.30 -0.43 11.00
C TRP A 77 -19.19 0.19 10.15
N SER A 78 -18.50 1.18 10.69
CA SER A 78 -17.35 1.83 10.06
C SER A 78 -16.13 0.89 10.09
N PRO A 79 -15.05 1.20 9.33
CA PRO A 79 -13.80 0.45 9.40
C PRO A 79 -13.28 0.27 10.84
N ASP A 80 -12.63 -0.85 11.09
CA ASP A 80 -12.19 -1.22 12.44
C ASP A 80 -11.07 -0.31 12.97
N VAL A 81 -11.09 -0.04 14.28
CA VAL A 81 -10.17 0.86 14.95
C VAL A 81 -9.06 0.07 15.64
N PHE A 82 -7.85 0.20 15.12
CA PHE A 82 -6.67 -0.47 15.65
C PHE A 82 -5.99 0.32 16.78
N ASN A 83 -5.34 -0.41 17.69
CA ASN A 83 -4.54 0.17 18.79
C ASN A 83 -3.09 0.49 18.39
N ILE A 84 -2.71 0.25 17.14
CA ILE A 84 -1.36 0.47 16.62
C ILE A 84 -1.34 1.78 15.83
N SER A 85 -0.27 2.57 15.97
CA SER A 85 -0.12 3.79 15.17
C SER A 85 0.02 3.46 13.68
N ARG A 86 -0.58 4.28 12.83
CA ARG A 86 -0.55 4.11 11.36
C ARG A 86 0.88 4.01 10.82
N GLU A 87 1.77 4.85 11.35
CA GLU A 87 3.19 4.88 10.97
C GLU A 87 3.91 3.57 11.33
N SER A 88 3.66 3.05 12.54
CA SER A 88 4.27 1.79 12.98
C SER A 88 3.77 0.62 12.15
N ALA A 89 2.46 0.55 11.90
CA ALA A 89 1.86 -0.51 11.08
C ALA A 89 2.44 -0.52 9.66
N LEU A 90 2.49 0.65 9.01
CA LEU A 90 3.04 0.78 7.66
C LEU A 90 4.53 0.43 7.60
N LYS A 91 5.31 0.88 8.59
CA LYS A 91 6.74 0.57 8.70
C LYS A 91 6.98 -0.93 8.83
N GLN A 92 6.28 -1.58 9.76
CA GLN A 92 6.44 -3.02 10.00
C GLN A 92 6.04 -3.84 8.78
N PHE A 93 4.91 -3.51 8.16
CA PHE A 93 4.45 -4.17 6.94
C PHE A 93 5.45 -3.97 5.78
N GLY A 94 5.90 -2.73 5.57
CA GLY A 94 6.88 -2.42 4.53
C GLY A 94 8.21 -3.15 4.72
N ILE A 95 8.71 -3.24 5.95
CA ILE A 95 9.92 -4.03 6.27
C ILE A 95 9.70 -5.50 5.95
N ALA A 96 8.56 -6.08 6.37
CA ALA A 96 8.26 -7.49 6.12
C ALA A 96 8.23 -7.81 4.61
N VAL A 97 7.57 -6.96 3.82
CA VAL A 97 7.51 -7.09 2.36
C VAL A 97 8.91 -6.97 1.74
N LEU A 98 9.68 -5.95 2.13
CA LEU A 98 11.04 -5.74 1.59
C LEU A 98 11.98 -6.90 1.93
N VAL A 99 11.93 -7.42 3.15
CA VAL A 99 12.75 -8.58 3.54
C VAL A 99 12.35 -9.82 2.75
N PHE A 100 11.05 -10.07 2.59
CA PHE A 100 10.55 -11.20 1.82
C PHE A 100 11.02 -11.14 0.36
N PHE A 101 10.77 -10.02 -0.34
CA PHE A 101 11.18 -9.87 -1.75
C PHE A 101 12.69 -9.76 -1.92
N GLY A 102 13.40 -9.15 -0.98
CA GLY A 102 14.86 -9.11 -0.98
C GLY A 102 15.45 -10.52 -0.87
N PHE A 103 14.89 -11.35 0.01
CA PHE A 103 15.30 -12.74 0.15
C PHE A 103 14.99 -13.57 -1.11
N THR A 104 13.79 -13.46 -1.69
CA THR A 104 13.45 -14.24 -2.89
C THR A 104 14.34 -13.86 -4.09
N MET A 105 14.67 -12.58 -4.25
CA MET A 105 15.61 -12.12 -5.28
C MET A 105 17.03 -12.63 -5.04
N ALA A 106 17.51 -12.61 -3.79
CA ALA A 106 18.82 -13.13 -3.44
C ALA A 106 18.92 -14.64 -3.71
N VAL A 107 17.87 -15.41 -3.37
CA VAL A 107 17.77 -16.84 -3.70
C VAL A 107 17.82 -17.01 -5.22
N ARG A 108 16.99 -16.27 -5.99
CA ARG A 108 16.95 -16.38 -7.45
C ARG A 108 18.30 -16.11 -8.11
N ALA A 109 19.04 -15.12 -7.62
CA ALA A 109 20.38 -14.78 -8.10
C ALA A 109 21.44 -15.83 -7.75
N SER A 110 21.20 -16.61 -6.70
CA SER A 110 22.10 -17.69 -6.24
C SER A 110 21.78 -19.05 -6.86
N VAL A 111 20.69 -19.16 -7.64
CA VAL A 111 20.33 -20.41 -8.33
C VAL A 111 21.31 -20.62 -9.49
N PRO A 112 22.05 -21.75 -9.54
CA PRO A 112 22.94 -22.04 -10.65
C PRO A 112 22.15 -22.23 -11.96
N GLU A 113 22.82 -22.02 -13.08
CA GLU A 113 22.22 -22.30 -14.38
C GLU A 113 21.84 -23.78 -14.51
N ARG A 114 20.75 -24.03 -15.23
CA ARG A 114 20.25 -25.39 -15.41
C ARG A 114 21.31 -26.19 -16.17
N PRO A 115 21.78 -27.33 -15.66
CA PRO A 115 22.85 -28.13 -16.29
C PRO A 115 22.39 -28.89 -17.55
N ALA A 116 21.19 -28.59 -18.05
CA ALA A 116 20.60 -29.24 -19.20
C ALA A 116 20.20 -28.18 -20.22
N VAL A 117 20.50 -28.44 -21.48
CA VAL A 117 20.05 -27.63 -22.62
C VAL A 117 18.51 -27.62 -22.65
N PRO A 118 17.85 -26.51 -23.07
CA PRO A 118 16.41 -26.52 -23.33
C PRO A 118 16.00 -27.61 -24.32
N ARG A 119 14.76 -28.08 -24.23
CA ARG A 119 14.25 -29.06 -25.20
C ARG A 119 14.16 -28.40 -26.57
N ASN A 120 14.85 -28.98 -27.55
CA ASN A 120 14.79 -28.55 -28.94
C ASN A 120 13.77 -29.34 -29.73
N TYR A 121 13.25 -28.69 -30.75
CA TYR A 121 12.21 -29.20 -31.61
C TYR A 121 12.62 -29.05 -33.08
N PRO A 122 12.46 -30.11 -33.90
CA PRO A 122 12.76 -30.06 -35.32
C PRO A 122 11.78 -29.13 -36.07
N TYR A 123 12.02 -28.92 -37.38
CA TYR A 123 11.14 -28.15 -38.26
C TYR A 123 10.89 -26.72 -37.79
N ASP A 124 11.98 -26.02 -37.45
CA ASP A 124 11.94 -24.63 -36.98
C ASP A 124 11.03 -24.43 -35.75
N GLY A 125 11.05 -25.35 -34.79
CA GLY A 125 10.23 -25.24 -33.59
C GLY A 125 8.76 -25.65 -33.78
N LEU A 126 8.50 -26.66 -34.62
CA LEU A 126 7.15 -27.20 -34.88
C LEU A 126 6.14 -26.14 -35.37
N VAL A 127 6.59 -25.13 -36.13
CA VAL A 127 5.72 -24.01 -36.55
C VAL A 127 4.51 -24.52 -37.32
N LYS A 128 4.69 -25.50 -38.22
CA LYS A 128 3.60 -26.05 -39.04
C LYS A 128 2.59 -26.80 -38.17
N GLU A 129 3.07 -27.53 -37.17
CA GLU A 129 2.28 -28.34 -36.24
C GLU A 129 1.57 -27.47 -35.20
N LEU A 130 2.12 -26.30 -34.85
CA LEU A 130 1.59 -25.33 -33.89
C LEU A 130 0.73 -24.23 -34.52
N GLY A 131 0.17 -24.48 -35.70
CA GLY A 131 -0.80 -23.61 -36.36
C GLY A 131 -0.22 -22.63 -37.38
N GLY A 132 1.02 -22.83 -37.82
CA GLY A 132 1.63 -22.14 -38.96
C GLY A 132 2.03 -20.68 -38.72
N LEU A 133 1.70 -20.12 -37.56
CA LEU A 133 2.14 -18.79 -37.15
C LEU A 133 3.53 -18.86 -36.52
N GLN A 134 4.43 -18.00 -36.97
CA GLN A 134 5.79 -17.89 -36.41
C GLN A 134 5.77 -17.49 -34.92
N GLU A 135 4.73 -16.83 -34.44
CA GLU A 135 4.57 -16.49 -33.00
C GLU A 135 4.39 -17.72 -32.10
N ASN A 136 3.86 -18.82 -32.64
CA ASN A 136 3.61 -20.06 -31.90
C ASN A 136 4.82 -21.02 -31.91
N LYS A 137 5.95 -20.58 -32.47
CA LYS A 137 7.17 -21.37 -32.58
C LYS A 137 7.62 -21.86 -31.19
N ALA A 138 7.80 -23.17 -31.05
CA ALA A 138 8.42 -23.74 -29.86
C ALA A 138 9.91 -23.36 -29.79
N ALA A 139 10.47 -23.38 -28.58
CA ALA A 139 11.87 -22.99 -28.37
C ALA A 139 12.83 -23.79 -29.26
N VAL A 140 13.68 -23.06 -29.99
CA VAL A 140 14.81 -23.58 -30.75
C VAL A 140 16.07 -23.05 -30.07
N TYR A 141 16.92 -23.94 -29.58
CA TYR A 141 18.23 -23.57 -29.05
C TYR A 141 19.22 -23.44 -30.20
N GLU A 142 19.69 -22.22 -30.41
CA GLU A 142 20.87 -21.94 -31.21
C GLU A 142 22.05 -21.87 -30.23
N PRO A 143 23.08 -22.73 -30.38
CA PRO A 143 24.26 -22.63 -29.52
C PRO A 143 24.95 -21.27 -29.77
N GLU A 144 25.30 -20.56 -28.70
CA GLU A 144 26.16 -19.38 -28.81
C GLU A 144 27.54 -19.85 -29.31
N GLU A 145 27.97 -19.38 -30.49
CA GLU A 145 29.31 -19.68 -31.04
C GLU A 145 30.37 -19.03 -30.12
N GLU A 146 31.32 -19.83 -29.62
CA GLU A 146 32.47 -19.39 -28.80
C GLU A 146 33.43 -18.45 -29.55
#